data_AF-A0A6M1NRD8-F1
#
_entry.id   AF-A0A6M1NRD8-F1
#
_cell.length_a   1.000
_cell.length_b   1.000
_cell.length_c   1.000
_cell.angle_alpha   90.00
_cell.angle_beta   90.00
_cell.angle_gamma   90.00
#
_symmetry.space_group_name_H-M   'P 1'
#
loop_
_entity.id
_entity.type
_entity.pdbx_description
1 polymer ?
#
loop_
_entity_poly.entity_id
_entity_poly.type
_entity_poly.pdbx_seq_one_letter_code
_entity_poly.pdbx_strand_id
1 'polypeptide(L)'
;MYNIEAKIDTGADTSVLHCEDFEITEKNDQRFITCHIKPHLEDEEILTIIFPIHRERVVKSSFGQTETRHIFVTKIRMFDQLYDIKLSLRDRSSMSYPMLLGRNFISKKFLVDVSKKNLASNSF
;
A
#
# COMPACT_ATOMS: atom_id res chain seq x y z
N MET A 1 -2.49 9.34 2.45
CA MET A 1 -1.64 9.04 1.28
C MET A 1 -2.27 9.67 0.05
N TYR A 2 -1.44 10.35 -0.75
CA TYR A 2 -1.78 10.99 -2.03
C TYR A 2 -0.50 11.01 -2.89
N ASN A 3 -0.63 11.23 -4.20
CA ASN A 3 0.50 11.32 -5.15
C ASN A 3 1.50 10.15 -5.10
N ILE A 4 1.00 8.91 -5.07
CA ILE A 4 1.81 7.69 -5.17
C ILE A 4 1.32 6.92 -6.39
N GLU A 5 2.22 6.49 -7.27
CA GLU A 5 1.85 5.67 -8.41
C GLU A 5 1.29 4.32 -7.95
N ALA A 6 0.15 3.96 -8.53
CA ALA A 6 -0.55 2.75 -8.13
C ALA A 6 -1.06 1.97 -9.33
N LYS A 7 -0.88 0.65 -9.28
CA LYS A 7 -1.55 -0.29 -10.18
C LYS A 7 -2.86 -0.77 -9.55
N ILE A 8 -3.94 -0.72 -10.31
CA ILE A 8 -5.19 -1.42 -9.95
C ILE A 8 -5.04 -2.90 -10.31
N ASP A 9 -5.25 -3.79 -9.35
CA ASP A 9 -5.13 -5.23 -9.54
C ASP A 9 -6.38 -5.94 -9.03
N THR A 10 -7.29 -6.27 -9.95
CA THR A 10 -8.52 -7.01 -9.63
C THR A 10 -8.27 -8.49 -9.37
N GLY A 11 -7.07 -9.01 -9.64
CA GLY A 11 -6.64 -10.37 -9.30
C GLY A 11 -6.16 -10.49 -7.85
N ALA A 12 -5.63 -9.41 -7.29
CA ALA A 12 -5.19 -9.34 -5.90
C ALA A 12 -6.34 -9.05 -4.92
N ASP A 13 -6.34 -9.75 -3.78
CA ASP A 13 -7.32 -9.48 -2.73
C ASP A 13 -6.96 -8.24 -1.90
N THR A 14 -5.70 -8.17 -1.46
CA THR A 14 -5.19 -7.15 -0.55
C THR A 14 -4.37 -6.09 -1.28
N SER A 15 -4.52 -4.83 -0.89
CA SER A 15 -3.62 -3.76 -1.31
C SER A 15 -2.25 -3.89 -0.66
N VAL A 16 -1.23 -3.42 -1.35
CA VAL A 16 0.18 -3.50 -0.92
C VAL A 16 0.87 -2.19 -1.21
N LEU A 17 1.72 -1.75 -0.27
CA LEU A 17 2.68 -0.68 -0.49
C LEU A 17 4.08 -1.28 -0.47
N HIS A 18 4.87 -0.92 -1.47
CA HIS A 18 6.26 -1.29 -1.57
C HIS A 18 7.04 -0.64 -0.44
N CYS A 19 7.85 -1.44 0.24
CA CYS A 19 8.81 -1.00 1.22
C CYS A 19 9.94 -2.03 1.22
N GLU A 20 11.17 -1.59 0.97
CA GLU A 20 12.35 -2.46 1.03
C GLU A 20 12.68 -2.78 2.49
N ASP A 21 12.81 -1.73 3.30
CA ASP A 21 13.10 -1.81 4.72
C ASP A 21 12.17 -0.93 5.53
N PHE A 22 11.86 -1.39 6.75
CA PHE A 22 11.06 -0.64 7.69
C PHE A 22 11.54 -0.84 9.13
N GLU A 23 11.33 0.18 9.96
CA GLU A 23 11.64 0.13 11.39
C GLU A 23 10.35 -0.02 12.20
N ILE A 24 10.35 -0.94 13.17
CA ILE A 24 9.28 -1.04 14.17
C ILE A 24 9.71 -0.33 15.44
N THR A 25 8.90 0.61 15.89
CA THR A 25 9.04 1.27 17.19
C THR A 25 7.82 1.01 18.06
N GLU A 26 7.97 1.12 19.38
CA GLU A 26 6.88 0.96 20.32
C GLU A 26 6.78 2.19 21.21
N LYS A 27 5.56 2.73 21.34
CA LYS A 27 5.27 3.90 22.19
C LYS A 27 3.89 3.74 22.79
N ASN A 28 3.78 3.83 24.11
CA ASN A 28 2.53 3.70 24.87
C ASN A 28 1.76 2.40 24.51
N ASP A 29 2.44 1.25 24.52
CA ASP A 29 1.89 -0.08 24.17
C ASP A 29 1.32 -0.19 22.74
N GLN A 30 1.64 0.77 21.87
CA GLN A 30 1.29 0.76 20.45
C GLN A 30 2.56 0.64 19.61
N ARG A 31 2.60 -0.35 18.72
CA ARG A 31 3.67 -0.51 17.74
C ARG A 31 3.40 0.32 16.49
N PHE A 32 4.45 0.93 15.97
CA PHE A 32 4.45 1.76 14.77
C PHE A 32 5.48 1.23 13.78
N ILE A 33 5.17 1.34 12.50
CA ILE A 33 6.13 1.10 11.42
C ILE A 33 6.49 2.43 10.78
N THR A 34 7.79 2.69 10.67
CA THR A 34 8.36 3.74 9.82
C THR A 34 8.88 3.09 8.54
N CYS A 35 8.42 3.56 7.39
CA CYS A 35 8.83 3.08 6.07
C CYS A 35 9.23 4.25 5.18
N HIS A 36 10.27 4.08 4.38
CA HIS A 36 10.67 5.01 3.34
C HIS A 36 10.20 4.48 1.98
N ILE A 37 9.41 5.27 1.26
CA ILE A 37 8.89 4.88 -0.04
C ILE A 37 9.30 5.88 -1.12
N LYS A 38 9.51 5.38 -2.33
CA LYS A 38 9.55 6.21 -3.54
C LYS A 38 8.15 6.28 -4.14
N PRO A 39 7.48 7.44 -4.12
CA PRO A 39 6.11 7.56 -4.64
C PRO A 39 6.04 7.38 -6.16
N HIS A 40 7.10 7.74 -6.87
CA HIS A 40 7.31 7.61 -8.31
C HIS A 40 8.68 6.95 -8.52
N LEU A 41 8.76 5.90 -9.33
CA LEU A 41 10.01 5.12 -9.42
C LEU A 41 11.14 5.84 -10.17
N GLU A 42 10.80 6.78 -11.04
CA GLU A 42 11.75 7.55 -11.85
C GLU A 42 12.36 8.74 -11.08
N ASP A 43 11.75 9.11 -9.95
CA ASP A 43 12.14 10.28 -9.16
C ASP A 43 13.06 9.91 -7.98
N GLU A 44 13.83 10.90 -7.52
CA GLU A 44 14.65 10.79 -6.30
C GLU A 44 13.86 11.12 -5.01
N GLU A 45 12.58 11.48 -5.13
CA GLU A 45 11.74 11.78 -3.97
C GLU A 45 11.58 10.54 -3.07
N ILE A 46 11.80 10.73 -1.76
CA ILE A 46 11.56 9.72 -0.73
C ILE A 46 10.56 10.29 0.27
N LEU A 47 9.47 9.57 0.48
CA LEU A 47 8.49 9.87 1.51
C LEU A 47 8.69 8.93 2.70
N THR A 48 8.90 9.53 3.87
CA THR A 48 8.87 8.80 5.15
C THR A 48 7.43 8.73 5.63
N ILE A 49 6.93 7.52 5.86
CA ILE A 49 5.59 7.30 6.37
C ILE A 49 5.61 6.48 7.65
N ILE A 50 4.85 6.95 8.64
CA ILE A 50 4.74 6.33 9.95
C ILE A 50 3.29 5.92 10.18
N PHE A 51 3.05 4.63 10.45
CA PHE A 51 1.71 4.09 10.69
C PHE A 51 1.66 3.21 11.93
N PRO A 52 0.56 3.26 12.72
CA PRO A 52 0.34 2.26 13.74
C PRO A 52 0.06 0.88 13.09
N ILE A 53 0.66 -0.17 13.63
CA ILE A 53 0.35 -1.55 13.23
C ILE A 53 -1.07 -1.85 13.70
N HIS A 54 -1.97 -2.14 12.76
CA HIS A 54 -3.35 -2.48 13.07
C HIS A 54 -3.51 -3.97 13.40
N ARG A 55 -2.82 -4.84 12.64
CA ARG A 55 -2.87 -6.29 12.84
C ARG A 55 -1.65 -6.95 12.23
N GLU A 56 -1.22 -8.07 12.81
CA GLU A 56 -0.25 -8.95 12.19
C GLU A 56 -0.89 -10.27 11.76
N ARG A 57 -0.41 -10.82 10.64
CA ARG A 57 -0.80 -12.13 10.17
C ARG A 57 0.42 -12.91 9.72
N VAL A 58 0.57 -14.10 10.27
CA VAL A 58 1.54 -15.08 9.80
C VAL A 58 1.02 -15.70 8.50
N VAL A 59 1.80 -15.60 7.43
CA VAL A 59 1.48 -16.17 6.11
C VAL A 59 2.55 -17.17 5.73
N LYS A 60 2.12 -18.39 5.38
CA LYS A 60 3.02 -19.45 4.92
C LYS A 60 3.08 -19.42 3.40
N SER A 61 4.29 -19.31 2.84
CA SER A 61 4.52 -19.42 1.40
C SER A 61 4.34 -20.87 0.93
N SER A 62 4.12 -21.05 -0.36
CA SER A 62 4.05 -22.38 -0.99
C SER A 62 5.36 -23.19 -0.84
N PHE A 63 6.46 -22.53 -0.47
CA PHE A 63 7.76 -23.13 -0.19
C PHE A 63 8.01 -23.38 1.31
N GLY A 64 6.97 -23.24 2.14
CA GLY A 64 7.03 -23.56 3.57
C GLY A 64 7.61 -22.47 4.46
N GLN A 65 8.13 -21.38 3.89
CA GLN A 65 8.62 -20.23 4.65
C GLN A 65 7.46 -19.47 5.26
N THR A 66 7.66 -18.94 6.47
CA THR A 66 6.63 -18.21 7.17
C THR A 66 7.02 -16.75 7.27
N GLU A 67 6.12 -15.86 6.90
CA GLU A 67 6.34 -14.42 6.85
C GLU A 67 5.26 -13.71 7.68
N THR A 68 5.68 -12.84 8.59
CA THR A 68 4.75 -11.97 9.32
C THR A 68 4.39 -10.79 8.43
N ARG A 69 3.11 -10.67 8.09
CA ARG A 69 2.56 -9.51 7.40
C ARG A 69 2.01 -8.52 8.40
N HIS A 70 2.58 -7.32 8.41
CA HIS A 70 2.02 -6.18 9.12
C HIS A 70 0.94 -5.53 8.26
N ILE A 71 -0.27 -5.47 8.80
CA ILE A 71 -1.44 -4.82 8.21
C ILE A 71 -1.63 -3.51 8.95
N PHE A 72 -1.81 -2.44 8.19
CA PHE A 72 -2.09 -1.11 8.72
C PHE A 72 -3.32 -0.53 8.03
N VAL A 73 -3.98 0.37 8.76
CA VAL A 73 -5.16 1.09 8.31
C VAL A 73 -4.75 2.55 8.20
N THR A 74 -4.98 3.14 7.04
CA THR A 74 -4.72 4.56 6.80
C THR A 74 -5.75 5.14 5.85
N LYS A 75 -5.62 6.42 5.51
CA LYS A 75 -6.46 7.08 4.52
C LYS A 75 -5.71 7.26 3.20
N ILE A 76 -6.39 6.94 2.10
CA ILE A 76 -5.95 7.26 0.74
C ILE A 76 -6.93 8.24 0.12
N ARG A 77 -6.38 9.19 -0.64
CA ARG A 77 -7.18 10.12 -1.45
C ARG A 77 -7.29 9.59 -2.86
N MET A 78 -8.51 9.52 -3.38
CA MET A 78 -8.78 9.10 -4.74
C MET A 78 -9.89 9.98 -5.31
N PHE A 79 -9.57 10.68 -6.41
CA PHE A 79 -10.35 11.83 -6.85
C PHE A 79 -10.51 12.82 -5.68
N ASP A 80 -11.71 13.36 -5.48
CA ASP A 80 -11.99 14.34 -4.42
C ASP A 80 -12.39 13.71 -3.08
N GLN A 81 -12.23 12.39 -2.92
CA GLN A 81 -12.69 11.65 -1.74
C GLN A 81 -11.55 10.99 -0.98
N LEU A 82 -11.71 10.90 0.35
CA LEU A 82 -10.83 10.18 1.26
C LEU A 82 -11.46 8.85 1.65
N TYR A 83 -10.70 7.78 1.54
CA TYR A 83 -11.13 6.43 1.84
C TYR A 83 -10.21 5.79 2.86
N ASP A 84 -10.79 4.99 3.76
CA ASP A 84 -10.01 4.07 4.56
C ASP A 84 -9.48 2.93 3.69
N ILE A 85 -8.21 2.61 3.86
CA ILE A 85 -7.54 1.52 3.16
C ILE A 85 -6.81 0.64 4.18
N LYS A 86 -6.96 -0.67 3.99
CA LYS A 86 -6.15 -1.70 4.62
C LYS A 86 -5.10 -2.16 3.64
N LEU A 87 -3.84 -2.13 4.04
CA LEU A 87 -2.76 -2.62 3.20
C LEU A 87 -1.62 -3.20 4.04
N SER A 88 -0.71 -3.90 3.36
CA SER A 88 0.50 -4.47 3.97
C SER A 88 1.76 -3.96 3.26
N LEU A 89 2.89 -3.94 3.99
CA LEU A 89 4.20 -3.67 3.39
C LEU A 89 4.76 -4.94 2.77
N ARG A 90 5.39 -4.82 1.61
CA ARG A 90 6.12 -5.90 0.94
C ARG A 90 7.30 -5.34 0.17
N ASP A 91 8.37 -6.11 0.12
CA ASP A 91 9.35 -5.92 -0.93
C ASP A 91 8.71 -6.25 -2.29
N ARG A 92 8.80 -5.29 -3.20
CA ARG A 92 8.30 -5.29 -4.57
C ARG A 92 9.34 -4.64 -5.50
N SER A 93 10.62 -4.68 -5.14
CA SER A 93 11.75 -4.07 -5.85
C SER A 93 11.81 -4.45 -7.34
N SER A 94 11.29 -5.61 -7.72
CA SER A 94 11.19 -6.06 -9.12
C SER A 94 9.96 -5.54 -9.89
N MET A 95 9.12 -4.69 -9.29
CA MET A 95 7.81 -4.30 -9.83
C MET A 95 7.76 -2.81 -10.23
N SER A 96 6.99 -2.50 -11.28
CA SER A 96 6.89 -1.16 -11.87
C SER A 96 6.01 -0.14 -11.11
N TYR A 97 5.42 -0.51 -9.97
CA TYR A 97 4.54 0.39 -9.21
C TYR A 97 4.77 0.23 -7.70
N PRO A 98 4.97 1.34 -6.97
CA PRO A 98 5.18 1.30 -5.52
C PRO A 98 3.89 0.94 -4.78
N MET A 99 2.71 1.18 -5.35
CA MET A 99 1.44 0.76 -4.75
C MET A 99 0.67 -0.21 -5.66
N LEU A 100 0.03 -1.19 -5.05
CA LEU A 100 -0.94 -2.07 -5.68
C LEU A 100 -2.27 -1.98 -4.92
N LEU A 101 -3.34 -1.66 -5.62
CA LEU A 101 -4.69 -1.56 -5.06
C LEU A 101 -5.50 -2.80 -5.42
N GLY A 102 -5.77 -3.63 -4.40
CA GLY A 102 -6.49 -4.90 -4.53
C GLY A 102 -8.01 -4.74 -4.37
N ARG A 103 -8.73 -5.84 -4.59
CA ARG A 103 -10.20 -5.89 -4.51
C ARG A 103 -10.78 -5.42 -3.18
N ASN A 104 -10.11 -5.64 -2.04
CA ASN A 104 -10.61 -5.17 -0.75
C ASN A 104 -10.76 -3.64 -0.68
N PHE A 105 -9.91 -2.90 -1.40
CA PHE A 105 -10.06 -1.47 -1.55
C PHE A 105 -11.10 -1.12 -2.63
N ILE A 106 -11.01 -1.74 -3.81
CA ILE A 106 -11.80 -1.37 -5.00
C ILE A 106 -13.28 -1.75 -4.90
N SER A 107 -13.57 -2.90 -4.30
CA SER A 107 -14.91 -3.48 -4.26
C SER A 107 -15.91 -2.55 -3.60
N LYS A 108 -17.10 -2.46 -4.23
CA LYS A 108 -18.23 -1.58 -3.86
C LYS A 108 -17.95 -0.08 -3.94
N LYS A 109 -16.79 0.35 -4.44
CA LYS A 109 -16.41 1.77 -4.56
C LYS A 109 -16.18 2.19 -6.01
N PHE A 110 -15.57 1.34 -6.82
CA PHE A 110 -15.18 1.70 -8.18
C PHE A 110 -15.46 0.58 -9.18
N LEU A 111 -15.70 0.98 -10.45
CA LEU A 111 -15.61 0.11 -11.62
C LEU A 111 -14.25 0.33 -12.29
N VAL A 112 -13.59 -0.76 -12.69
CA VAL A 112 -12.27 -0.70 -13.34
C VAL A 112 -12.43 -0.84 -14.84
N ASP A 113 -12.16 0.23 -15.59
CA ASP A 113 -12.06 0.23 -17.05
C ASP A 113 -10.58 0.13 -17.44
N VAL A 114 -10.18 -1.04 -17.96
CA VAL A 114 -8.78 -1.34 -18.35
C VAL A 114 -8.32 -0.57 -19.59
N SER A 115 -9.22 0.11 -20.31
CA SER A 115 -8.87 0.96 -21.45
C SER A 115 -8.38 2.36 -21.02
N LYS A 116 -8.50 2.70 -19.73
CA LYS A 116 -8.16 4.01 -19.17
C LYS A 116 -6.95 3.92 -18.23
N LYS A 117 -6.24 5.04 -18.10
CA LYS A 117 -5.15 5.22 -17.14
C LYS A 117 -5.20 6.62 -16.54
N ASN A 118 -4.71 6.76 -15.31
CA ASN A 118 -4.52 8.03 -14.61
C ASN A 118 -5.79 8.92 -14.52
N LEU A 119 -6.98 8.33 -14.41
CA LEU A 119 -8.22 9.12 -14.30
C LEU A 119 -8.27 9.99 -13.04
N ALA A 120 -7.59 9.57 -11.97
CA ALA A 120 -7.55 10.28 -10.69
C ALA A 120 -6.42 11.32 -10.58
N SER A 121 -5.59 11.51 -11.62
CA SER A 121 -4.43 12.43 -11.57
C SER A 121 -4.79 13.91 -11.76
N ASN A 122 -5.97 14.20 -12.32
CA ASN A 122 -6.42 15.58 -12.60
C ASN A 122 -7.27 16.19 -11.47
N SER A 123 -7.39 15.47 -10.36
CA SER A 123 -7.90 16.02 -9.12
C SER A 123 -6.68 16.54 -8.35
N PHE A 124 -6.69 17.81 -7.95
CA PHE A 124 -5.62 18.63 -7.33
C PHE A 124 -4.79 19.49 -8.30
#